data_AF-A0A1V4YWG6-F1
#
_entry.id   AF-A0A1V4YWG6-F1
#
_cell.length_a   1.000
_cell.length_b   1.000
_cell.length_c   1.000
_cell.angle_alpha   90.00
_cell.angle_beta   90.00
_cell.angle_gamma   90.00
#
_symmetry.space_group_name_H-M   'P 1'
#
loop_
_entity.id
_entity.type
_entity.pdbx_description
1 polymer ?
#
loop_
_entity_poly.entity_id
_entity_poly.type
_entity_poly.pdbx_seq_one_letter_code
_entity_poly.pdbx_strand_id
1 'polypeptide(L)'
;MIDALDNLISRILVSRCAYHLNIPFIHGAIHGTMGQITTFTPKTPQYEEIFKLPSLNQDLNQDIISKVHKMNQNVPPVIGPVPNIVGCLQASEALKIITGKGNPIIAPEVLMFDLLKKEPFYTVKY
;
A
#
# COMPACT_ATOMS: atom_id res chain seq x y z
N MET A 1 -9.05 -3.67 6.74
CA MET A 1 -9.06 -2.22 6.47
C MET A 1 -8.43 -1.96 5.12
N ILE A 2 -9.03 -1.12 4.29
CA ILE A 2 -8.50 -0.73 2.97
C ILE A 2 -8.03 0.72 3.08
N ASP A 3 -6.80 1.05 2.66
CA ASP A 3 -6.42 2.45 2.49
C ASP A 3 -6.87 2.99 1.12
N ALA A 4 -7.65 4.07 1.14
CA ALA A 4 -7.99 4.82 -0.06
C ALA A 4 -7.45 6.25 0.09
N LEU A 5 -6.23 6.36 0.63
CA LEU A 5 -5.63 7.60 1.09
C LEU A 5 -4.59 8.10 0.10
N ASP A 6 -4.48 9.42 -0.04
CA ASP A 6 -3.60 10.10 -0.98
C ASP A 6 -2.29 10.61 -0.35
N ASN A 7 -2.16 10.56 0.98
CA ASN A 7 -1.01 11.10 1.70
C ASN A 7 -0.34 10.06 2.61
N LEU A 8 0.98 10.12 2.67
CA LEU A 8 1.81 9.09 3.29
C LEU A 8 1.65 9.05 4.82
N ILE A 9 1.45 10.20 5.47
CA ILE A 9 1.24 10.29 6.92
C ILE A 9 -0.04 9.57 7.34
N SER A 10 -1.15 9.80 6.63
CA SER A 10 -2.41 9.11 6.93
C SER A 10 -2.28 7.60 6.72
N ARG A 11 -1.57 7.17 5.68
CA ARG A 11 -1.29 5.74 5.46
C ARG A 11 -0.48 5.12 6.60
N ILE A 12 0.54 5.81 7.10
CA ILE A 12 1.33 5.35 8.26
C ILE A 12 0.43 5.19 9.50
N LEU A 13 -0.35 6.23 9.84
CA LEU A 13 -1.26 6.20 11.00
C LEU A 13 -2.26 5.05 10.92
N VAL A 14 -2.90 4.91 9.76
CA VAL A 14 -3.89 3.85 9.51
C VAL A 14 -3.24 2.48 9.55
N SER A 15 -2.06 2.30 8.96
CA SER A 15 -1.32 1.03 9.04
C SER A 15 -0.95 0.65 10.48
N ARG A 16 -0.43 1.60 11.28
CA ARG A 16 -0.10 1.35 12.70
C ARG A 16 -1.34 0.94 13.48
N CYS A 17 -2.46 1.65 13.27
CA CYS A 17 -3.74 1.32 13.91
C CYS A 17 -4.22 -0.09 13.54
N ALA A 18 -4.17 -0.44 12.24
CA ALA A 18 -4.52 -1.79 11.77
C ALA A 18 -3.71 -2.87 12.47
N TYR A 19 -2.40 -2.66 12.59
CA TYR A 19 -1.48 -3.57 13.23
C TYR A 19 -1.84 -3.77 14.71
N HIS A 20 -2.03 -2.68 15.46
CA HIS A 20 -2.41 -2.75 16.87
C HIS A 20 -3.77 -3.41 17.12
N LEU A 21 -4.73 -3.24 16.19
CA LEU A 21 -6.06 -3.84 16.28
C LEU A 21 -6.13 -5.27 15.71
N ASN A 22 -5.02 -5.83 15.22
CA ASN A 22 -4.98 -7.11 14.53
C ASN A 22 -5.94 -7.21 13.32
N ILE A 23 -6.13 -6.09 12.61
CA ILE A 23 -6.97 -6.02 11.41
C ILE A 23 -6.07 -6.07 10.17
N PRO A 24 -6.30 -6.99 9.21
CA PRO A 24 -5.57 -6.98 7.94
C PRO A 24 -5.67 -5.63 7.24
N PHE A 25 -4.53 -5.12 6.76
CA PHE A 25 -4.41 -3.81 6.12
C PHE A 25 -4.08 -3.97 4.64
N ILE A 26 -5.04 -3.68 3.78
CA ILE A 26 -4.91 -3.79 2.32
C ILE A 26 -4.45 -2.42 1.81
N HIS A 27 -3.19 -2.37 1.37
CA HIS A 27 -2.54 -1.18 0.88
C HIS A 27 -2.61 -1.08 -0.65
N GLY A 28 -2.98 0.09 -1.16
CA GLY A 28 -2.91 0.45 -2.57
C GLY A 28 -2.14 1.74 -2.78
N ALA A 29 -1.31 1.79 -3.83
CA ALA A 29 -0.65 3.02 -4.25
C ALA A 29 -0.57 3.12 -5.77
N ILE A 30 -0.43 4.36 -6.26
CA ILE A 30 -0.40 4.70 -7.67
C ILE A 30 0.72 5.69 -7.95
N HIS A 31 1.28 5.63 -9.16
CA HIS A 31 2.25 6.60 -9.66
C HIS A 31 2.19 6.63 -11.19
N GLY A 32 1.51 7.64 -11.76
CA GLY A 32 1.38 7.80 -13.21
C GLY A 32 0.52 6.70 -13.83
N THR A 33 1.15 5.82 -14.61
CA THR A 33 0.52 4.65 -15.25
C THR A 33 0.67 3.36 -14.43
N MET A 34 1.35 3.46 -13.29
CA MET A 34 1.65 2.33 -12.42
C MET A 34 0.74 2.28 -11.20
N GLY A 35 0.42 1.07 -10.76
CA GLY A 35 -0.24 0.81 -9.50
C GLY A 35 0.39 -0.37 -8.76
N GLN A 36 0.15 -0.44 -7.46
CA GLN A 36 0.60 -1.55 -6.63
C GLN A 36 -0.42 -1.88 -5.55
N ILE A 37 -0.42 -3.15 -5.13
CA ILE A 37 -1.24 -3.65 -4.03
C ILE A 37 -0.52 -4.72 -3.23
N THR A 38 -0.71 -4.68 -1.91
CA THR A 38 -0.30 -5.74 -0.99
C THR A 38 -1.16 -5.69 0.28
N THR A 39 -1.25 -6.81 0.99
CA THR A 39 -1.95 -6.94 2.25
C THR A 39 -0.96 -7.21 3.38
N PHE A 40 -1.04 -6.39 4.41
CA PHE A 40 -0.29 -6.53 5.65
C PHE A 40 -1.14 -7.21 6.71
N THR A 41 -0.52 -8.08 7.50
CA THR A 41 -1.14 -8.73 8.66
C THR A 41 -0.20 -8.66 9.85
N PRO A 42 -0.63 -9.00 11.09
CA PRO A 42 0.28 -9.06 12.23
C PRO A 42 1.45 -10.05 12.08
N LYS A 43 1.39 -10.95 11.07
CA LYS A 43 2.43 -11.94 10.77
C LYS A 43 3.40 -11.50 9.65
N THR A 44 3.17 -10.34 9.02
CA THR A 44 4.04 -9.82 7.96
C THR A 44 4.94 -8.72 8.49
N PRO A 45 6.02 -8.36 7.76
CA PRO A 45 6.67 -7.06 7.93
C PRO A 45 5.64 -5.92 7.87
N GLN A 46 5.89 -4.81 8.56
CA GLN A 46 4.96 -3.69 8.60
C GLN A 46 5.06 -2.82 7.32
N TYR A 47 4.04 -1.99 7.07
CA TYR A 47 4.03 -1.03 5.95
C TYR A 47 5.30 -0.17 5.92
N GLU A 48 5.69 0.39 7.06
CA GLU A 48 6.87 1.25 7.21
C GLU A 48 8.18 0.48 6.98
N GLU A 49 8.20 -0.82 7.28
CA GLU A 49 9.35 -1.68 7.08
C GLU A 49 9.55 -2.00 5.60
N ILE A 50 8.50 -2.43 4.90
CA ILE A 50 8.54 -2.74 3.46
C ILE A 50 8.93 -1.53 2.63
N PHE A 51 8.35 -0.37 2.91
CA PHE A 51 8.63 0.86 2.16
C PHE A 51 9.79 1.69 2.74
N LYS A 52 10.52 1.14 3.72
CA LYS A 52 11.71 1.76 4.36
C LYS A 52 11.46 3.20 4.79
N LEU A 53 10.29 3.44 5.39
CA LEU A 53 9.86 4.78 5.77
C LEU A 53 10.67 5.26 7.00
N PRO A 54 11.07 6.55 7.05
CA PRO A 54 11.90 7.10 8.12
C PRO A 54 11.15 7.19 9.46
N SER A 55 9.83 6.96 9.45
CA SER A 55 8.99 6.91 10.63
C SER A 55 9.03 5.56 11.36
N LEU A 56 9.64 4.51 10.78
CA LEU A 56 9.73 3.18 11.38
C LEU A 56 10.32 3.27 12.81
N ASN A 57 9.60 2.74 13.80
CA ASN A 57 9.96 2.78 15.22
C ASN A 57 10.20 4.20 15.79
N GLN A 58 9.60 5.22 15.17
CA GLN A 58 9.69 6.62 15.60
C GLN A 58 8.28 7.20 15.80
N ASP A 59 8.15 8.14 16.73
CA ASP A 59 6.96 8.97 16.85
C ASP A 59 6.85 9.96 15.69
N LEU A 60 5.63 10.26 15.27
CA LEU A 60 5.35 11.22 14.19
C LEU A 60 5.44 12.67 14.70
N ASN A 61 6.64 13.07 15.14
CA ASN A 61 6.95 14.46 15.47
C ASN A 61 7.20 15.30 14.19
N GLN A 62 7.36 16.62 14.35
CA GLN A 62 7.52 17.52 13.19
C GLN A 62 8.73 17.17 12.31
N ASP A 63 9.83 16.69 12.90
CA ASP A 63 11.04 16.32 12.16
C ASP A 63 10.81 15.08 11.29
N ILE A 64 10.18 14.04 11.85
CA ILE A 64 9.84 12.81 11.13
C ILE A 64 8.82 13.09 10.04
N ILE A 65 7.75 13.84 10.35
CA ILE A 65 6.73 14.25 9.35
C ILE A 65 7.41 14.97 8.19
N SER A 66 8.32 15.90 8.47
CA SER A 66 9.08 16.62 7.45
C SER A 66 9.94 15.69 6.59
N LYS A 67 10.59 14.67 7.18
CA LYS A 67 11.34 13.65 6.42
C LYS A 67 10.42 12.81 5.53
N VAL A 68 9.27 12.39 6.04
CA VAL A 68 8.28 11.60 5.29
C VAL A 68 7.74 12.41 4.11
N HIS A 69 7.40 13.68 4.31
CA HIS A 69 6.91 14.57 3.25
C HIS A 69 7.92 14.76 2.11
N LYS A 70 9.22 14.82 2.44
CA LYS A 70 10.27 14.94 1.41
C LYS A 70 10.33 13.74 0.46
N MET A 71 9.83 12.57 0.85
CA MET A 71 9.77 11.39 -0.02
C MET A 71 8.60 11.44 -1.02
N ASN A 72 7.59 12.26 -0.76
CA ASN A 72 6.40 12.42 -1.61
C ASN A 72 6.56 13.50 -2.69
N GLN A 73 7.79 13.88 -3.02
CA GLN A 73 8.06 14.91 -4.04
C GLN A 73 7.79 14.34 -5.44
N ASN A 74 7.02 15.09 -6.23
CA ASN A 74 6.61 14.77 -7.61
C ASN A 74 5.57 13.65 -7.72
N VAL A 75 4.32 13.93 -7.33
CA VAL A 75 3.16 13.11 -7.70
C VAL A 75 2.87 13.35 -9.19
N PRO A 76 3.15 12.40 -10.08
CA PRO A 76 2.87 12.57 -11.51
C PRO A 76 1.36 12.61 -11.75
N PRO A 77 0.91 13.21 -12.87
CA PRO A 77 -0.47 13.10 -13.29
C PRO A 77 -0.86 11.62 -13.48
N VAL A 78 -2.05 11.26 -13.02
CA VAL A 78 -2.58 9.89 -13.03
C VAL A 78 -3.65 9.78 -14.11
N ILE A 79 -3.65 8.66 -14.84
CA ILE A 79 -4.75 8.31 -15.75
C ILE A 79 -5.84 7.56 -14.99
N GLY A 80 -7.11 7.95 -15.19
CA GLY A 80 -8.27 7.42 -14.44
C GLY A 80 -8.36 5.89 -14.30
N PRO A 81 -7.95 5.08 -15.29
CA PRO A 81 -7.97 3.62 -15.15
C PRO A 81 -7.09 3.07 -14.00
N VAL A 82 -5.97 3.73 -13.68
CA VAL A 82 -5.01 3.25 -12.68
C VAL A 82 -5.62 3.17 -11.27
N PRO A 83 -6.19 4.25 -10.68
CA PRO A 83 -6.83 4.17 -9.37
C PRO A 83 -8.07 3.28 -9.38
N ASN A 84 -8.79 3.18 -10.50
CA ASN A 84 -9.93 2.27 -10.62
C ASN A 84 -9.49 0.80 -10.47
N ILE A 85 -8.43 0.40 -11.20
CA ILE A 85 -7.87 -0.95 -11.10
C ILE A 85 -7.34 -1.20 -9.69
N VAL A 86 -6.61 -0.26 -9.07
CA VAL A 86 -6.13 -0.42 -7.68
C VAL A 86 -7.31 -0.63 -6.72
N GLY A 87 -8.35 0.20 -6.78
CA GLY A 87 -9.53 0.06 -5.92
C GLY A 87 -10.25 -1.29 -6.13
N CYS A 88 -10.39 -1.74 -7.38
CA CYS A 88 -10.94 -3.06 -7.69
C CYS A 88 -10.10 -4.20 -7.11
N LEU A 89 -8.77 -4.11 -7.21
CA LEU A 89 -7.87 -5.10 -6.63
C LEU A 89 -7.95 -5.10 -5.10
N GLN A 90 -8.02 -3.93 -4.46
CA GLN A 90 -8.18 -3.82 -3.00
C GLN A 90 -9.49 -4.45 -2.51
N ALA A 91 -10.59 -4.23 -3.24
CA ALA A 91 -11.86 -4.89 -2.96
C ALA A 91 -11.76 -6.42 -3.13
N SER A 92 -11.03 -6.88 -4.14
CA SER A 92 -10.77 -8.32 -4.35
C SER A 92 -9.97 -8.95 -3.20
N GLU A 93 -8.91 -8.28 -2.71
CA GLU A 93 -8.19 -8.73 -1.51
C GLU A 93 -9.10 -8.83 -0.29
N ALA A 94 -9.97 -7.83 -0.08
CA ALA A 94 -10.93 -7.85 1.02
C ALA A 94 -11.90 -9.04 0.90
N LEU A 95 -12.40 -9.32 -0.30
CA LEU A 95 -13.26 -10.49 -0.55
C LEU A 95 -12.53 -11.79 -0.20
N LYS A 96 -11.28 -11.97 -0.64
CA LYS A 96 -10.48 -13.16 -0.34
C LYS A 96 -10.29 -13.35 1.17
N ILE A 97 -9.99 -12.27 1.88
CA ILE A 97 -9.80 -12.28 3.34
C ILE A 97 -11.12 -12.62 4.07
N ILE A 98 -12.22 -11.94 3.73
CA ILE A 98 -13.51 -12.12 4.39
C ILE A 98 -14.07 -13.52 4.16
N THR A 99 -13.93 -14.04 2.94
CA THR A 99 -14.50 -15.34 2.55
C THR A 99 -13.59 -16.52 2.84
N GLY A 100 -12.30 -16.29 3.11
CA GLY A 100 -11.29 -17.35 3.22
C GLY A 100 -11.04 -18.10 1.92
N LYS A 101 -11.44 -17.55 0.76
CA LYS A 101 -11.27 -18.17 -0.56
C LYS A 101 -10.19 -17.47 -1.37
N GLY A 102 -9.34 -18.27 -2.02
CA GLY A 102 -8.21 -17.77 -2.82
C GLY A 102 -7.01 -17.38 -1.95
N ASN A 103 -5.98 -16.84 -2.60
CA ASN A 103 -4.73 -16.45 -1.94
C ASN A 103 -4.59 -14.92 -1.99
N PRO A 104 -4.75 -14.20 -0.86
CA PRO A 104 -4.42 -12.79 -0.79
C PRO A 104 -2.95 -12.53 -1.14
N ILE A 105 -2.64 -11.37 -1.71
CA ILE A 105 -1.27 -10.91 -1.91
C ILE A 105 -0.77 -10.41 -0.56
N ILE A 106 0.00 -11.24 0.14
CA ILE A 106 0.47 -10.97 1.50
C ILE A 106 1.92 -10.45 1.46
N ALA A 107 2.20 -9.35 2.16
CA ALA A 107 3.56 -8.81 2.28
C ALA A 107 4.55 -9.89 2.79
N PRO A 108 5.80 -9.93 2.30
CA PRO A 108 6.50 -8.92 1.50
C PRO A 108 6.23 -8.98 -0.01
N GLU A 109 5.29 -9.81 -0.47
CA GLU A 109 4.90 -9.82 -1.88
C GLU A 109 4.00 -8.64 -2.20
N VAL A 110 4.24 -8.02 -3.36
CA VAL A 110 3.50 -6.88 -3.87
C VAL A 110 3.15 -7.16 -5.32
N LEU A 111 1.86 -7.09 -5.64
CA LEU A 111 1.41 -7.07 -7.02
C LEU A 111 1.59 -5.65 -7.55
N MET A 112 2.33 -5.52 -8.63
CA MET A 112 2.54 -4.26 -9.34
C MET A 112 1.96 -4.35 -10.74
N PHE A 113 1.61 -3.19 -11.29
CA PHE A 113 1.31 -3.09 -12.70
C PHE A 113 1.76 -1.77 -13.32
N ASP A 114 1.94 -1.78 -14.64
CA ASP A 114 2.13 -0.61 -15.49
C ASP A 114 1.30 -0.76 -16.76
N LEU A 115 0.29 0.10 -16.93
CA LEU A 115 -0.67 -0.01 -18.03
C LEU A 115 -0.08 0.32 -19.42
N LEU A 116 1.14 0.84 -19.49
CA LEU A 116 1.83 1.08 -20.77
C LEU A 116 2.73 -0.09 -21.19
N LYS A 117 2.92 -1.10 -20.35
CA LYS A 117 3.70 -2.29 -20.69
C LYS A 117 2.84 -3.33 -21.40
N LYS A 118 3.46 -4.09 -22.31
CA LYS A 118 2.85 -5.25 -22.99
C LYS A 118 2.37 -6.31 -21.99
N GLU A 119 3.16 -6.56 -20.95
CA GLU A 119 2.83 -7.42 -19.81
C GLU A 119 2.60 -6.51 -18.61
N PRO A 120 1.35 -6.07 -18.36
CA PRO A 120 1.11 -4.99 -17.42
C PRO A 120 1.24 -5.44 -15.97
N PHE A 121 0.90 -6.68 -15.60
CA PHE A 121 0.89 -7.14 -14.20
C PHE A 121 2.05 -8.09 -13.88
N TYR A 122 2.66 -7.91 -12.71
CA TYR A 122 3.74 -8.77 -12.21
C TYR A 122 3.83 -8.67 -10.69
N THR A 123 4.35 -9.71 -10.03
CA THR A 123 4.61 -9.69 -8.59
C THR A 123 6.09 -9.48 -8.30
N VAL A 124 6.38 -8.73 -7.25
CA VAL A 124 7.73 -8.54 -6.72
C VAL A 124 7.74 -8.85 -5.23
N LYS A 125 8.91 -9.25 -4.72
CA LYS A 125 9.15 -9.42 -3.29
C LYS A 125 10.07 -8.31 -2.81
N TYR A 126 9.61 -7.50 -1.87
CA TYR A 126 10.37 -6.41 -1.27
C TYR A 126 11.37 -6.90 -0.22
#